data_AF-A0A3M3E639-F1
#
_entry.id   AF-A0A3M3E639-F1
#
_cell.length_a   1.000
_cell.length_b   1.000
_cell.length_c   1.000
_cell.angle_alpha   90.00
_cell.angle_beta   90.00
_cell.angle_gamma   90.00
#
_symmetry.space_group_name_H-M   'P 1'
#
loop_
_entity.id
_entity.type
_entity.pdbx_description
1 polymer ?
#
loop_
_entity_poly.entity_id
_entity_poly.type
_entity_poly.pdbx_seq_one_letter_code
_entity_poly.pdbx_strand_id
1 'polypeptide(L)'
;MCSLRYATPPRLCWNAGPTTSARCWTAGCATGSNTAKCEHARSFRAHLPRQAGYTARLVGKRIQTMTEAALAPEIPHAPSVIRQLLEKLGIGFDEVTERPSLNPARKVQAVLLHDAVGALMVLFPQSQLLDLNRLAELTGRKLTAVPTERLERMLGKHNLSLLPGLPALTSSPCLYEESLLREPKLLIHSGEPGVLLEITSEAFKSMLTKASAATFGEPVSNVTPNLDRPHDDRAEITQAVQAFTARRIQQRLEETIEIPPLAETAQKIIKLRVDPDATIDDITGVVETDPALAAQVVSWAASPYYASPGKIRSVEDAIVRVLGFDLVINLALGLALGKTLSLPKDHPQHATPYWQQSIYTAAVIEGLTRAMPRAQRPEGGLTYLSGLLHNFGYLLLAHVFPPHFSLICRHLEVNPHLCHSYVEQHLLGISREQIGAWLMRYWDMPDELATALRFQHDPHYDGDYAAYPNLVCLAVRLLRARSVGSGPDEEIPDALLERVGLTREKANDVVSKVLEAEVLLRELASQFHG
;
A
#
# COMPACT_ATOMS: atom_id res chain seq x y z
N MET A 1 -53.67 13.09 7.16
CA MET A 1 -54.93 12.41 6.83
C MET A 1 -54.63 11.40 5.72
N CYS A 2 -55.02 10.13 5.95
CA CYS A 2 -54.89 8.92 5.09
C CYS A 2 -53.46 8.50 4.70
N SER A 3 -52.77 7.47 5.22
CA SER A 3 -53.06 6.13 5.80
C SER A 3 -53.54 5.05 4.82
N LEU A 4 -52.70 4.01 4.61
CA LEU A 4 -53.00 2.56 4.37
C LEU A 4 -51.67 1.86 3.96
N ARG A 5 -50.91 1.17 4.83
CA ARG A 5 -50.98 -0.22 5.35
C ARG A 5 -50.94 -1.37 4.31
N TYR A 6 -49.78 -2.06 4.31
CA TYR A 6 -49.48 -3.52 4.27
C TYR A 6 -50.16 -4.48 3.27
N ALA A 7 -49.32 -5.25 2.53
CA ALA A 7 -49.47 -6.71 2.32
C ALA A 7 -48.23 -7.38 1.65
N THR A 8 -47.53 -8.27 2.37
CA THR A 8 -46.86 -9.52 1.87
C THR A 8 -47.94 -10.60 1.63
N PRO A 9 -47.78 -11.72 0.83
CA PRO A 9 -46.67 -12.72 0.78
C PRO A 9 -46.56 -13.42 -0.64
N PRO A 10 -46.13 -14.70 -0.88
CA PRO A 10 -45.49 -15.73 -0.04
C PRO A 10 -44.25 -16.47 -0.62
N ARG A 11 -43.59 -17.21 0.28
CA ARG A 11 -42.60 -18.27 0.06
C ARG A 11 -43.25 -19.54 -0.51
N LEU A 12 -42.54 -20.24 -1.40
CA LEU A 12 -42.84 -21.61 -1.81
C LEU A 12 -41.67 -22.53 -1.46
N CYS A 13 -41.89 -23.40 -0.47
CA CYS A 13 -41.11 -24.60 -0.22
C CYS A 13 -41.60 -25.71 -1.15
N TRP A 14 -40.70 -26.47 -1.77
CA TRP A 14 -40.99 -27.82 -2.27
C TRP A 14 -39.93 -28.79 -1.76
N ASN A 15 -40.41 -29.80 -1.04
CA ASN A 15 -39.69 -30.98 -0.60
C ASN A 15 -40.32 -32.18 -1.31
N ALA A 16 -39.53 -33.02 -1.99
CA ALA A 16 -39.81 -34.44 -2.25
C ALA A 16 -38.59 -35.13 -2.91
N GLY A 17 -38.00 -36.15 -2.25
CA GLY A 17 -37.24 -37.23 -2.90
C GLY A 17 -38.18 -38.38 -3.30
N PRO A 18 -37.75 -39.66 -3.45
CA PRO A 18 -36.40 -40.27 -3.53
C PRO A 18 -36.24 -41.36 -4.66
N THR A 19 -35.13 -42.13 -4.64
CA THR A 19 -34.86 -43.46 -5.30
C THR A 19 -34.57 -43.47 -6.83
N THR A 20 -33.72 -44.27 -7.49
CA THR A 20 -32.96 -45.51 -7.19
C THR A 20 -31.89 -45.79 -8.28
N SER A 21 -30.80 -46.47 -7.88
CA SER A 21 -29.99 -47.52 -8.55
C SER A 21 -29.39 -47.41 -9.98
N ALA A 22 -28.06 -47.56 -10.00
CA ALA A 22 -27.24 -48.51 -10.78
C ALA A 22 -27.27 -48.55 -12.32
N ARG A 23 -26.07 -48.46 -12.92
CA ARG A 23 -25.56 -49.50 -13.85
C ARG A 23 -24.05 -49.39 -14.08
N CYS A 24 -23.39 -50.52 -13.79
CA CYS A 24 -22.07 -50.91 -14.26
C CYS A 24 -21.99 -50.94 -15.78
N TRP A 25 -20.82 -50.64 -16.34
CA TRP A 25 -20.29 -51.34 -17.50
C TRP A 25 -18.87 -51.81 -17.19
N THR A 26 -18.72 -53.13 -17.12
CA THR A 26 -17.48 -53.89 -17.12
C THR A 26 -17.33 -54.59 -18.46
N ALA A 27 -16.17 -54.45 -19.10
CA ALA A 27 -15.46 -55.44 -19.96
C ALA A 27 -14.41 -54.66 -20.79
N GLY A 28 -13.14 -55.05 -20.94
CA GLY A 28 -12.42 -56.23 -20.48
C GLY A 28 -11.06 -56.32 -21.20
N CYS A 29 -10.03 -56.64 -20.41
CA CYS A 29 -8.79 -57.40 -20.68
C CYS A 29 -8.10 -57.41 -22.06
N ALA A 30 -6.79 -57.10 -22.05
CA ALA A 30 -5.69 -58.02 -22.42
C ALA A 30 -4.30 -57.34 -22.18
N THR A 31 -3.58 -57.63 -21.10
CA THR A 31 -2.42 -58.57 -20.94
C THR A 31 -1.01 -58.00 -21.17
N GLY A 32 -0.13 -58.21 -20.17
CA GLY A 32 1.35 -58.26 -20.27
C GLY A 32 2.10 -57.16 -19.52
N SER A 33 2.51 -57.31 -18.24
CA SER A 33 3.79 -57.92 -17.77
C SER A 33 5.04 -57.30 -18.42
N ASN A 34 6.13 -56.90 -17.77
CA ASN A 34 6.56 -56.90 -16.38
C ASN A 34 7.84 -56.01 -16.29
N THR A 35 8.08 -55.40 -15.13
CA THR A 35 9.38 -55.05 -14.53
C THR A 35 10.50 -54.35 -15.35
N ALA A 36 10.76 -53.10 -14.94
CA ALA A 36 11.97 -52.34 -15.25
C ALA A 36 13.12 -52.69 -14.29
N LYS A 37 14.29 -53.02 -14.87
CA LYS A 37 15.62 -52.87 -14.26
C LYS A 37 16.58 -52.49 -15.39
N CYS A 38 17.21 -51.33 -15.28
CA CYS A 38 18.42 -51.02 -16.03
C CYS A 38 19.39 -50.28 -15.11
N GLU A 39 20.59 -50.84 -15.07
CA GLU A 39 21.72 -50.51 -14.24
C GLU A 39 22.89 -50.23 -15.21
N HIS A 40 23.88 -49.46 -14.74
CA HIS A 40 25.21 -49.24 -15.36
C HIS A 40 25.31 -48.28 -16.57
N ALA A 41 26.08 -47.18 -16.41
CA ALA A 41 27.53 -47.18 -16.72
C ALA A 41 28.16 -45.77 -16.88
N ARG A 42 29.40 -45.65 -16.34
CA ARG A 42 30.58 -44.91 -16.85
C ARG A 42 30.85 -43.44 -16.45
N SER A 43 31.73 -43.33 -15.44
CA SER A 43 33.00 -42.58 -15.40
C SER A 43 33.53 -41.94 -16.69
N PHE A 44 33.92 -40.66 -16.62
CA PHE A 44 35.12 -40.11 -17.27
C PHE A 44 35.70 -38.93 -16.44
N ARG A 45 37.04 -38.86 -16.36
CA ARG A 45 37.85 -37.94 -15.54
C ARG A 45 38.77 -37.11 -16.44
N ALA A 46 39.16 -35.90 -15.97
CA ALA A 46 40.26 -35.01 -16.41
C ALA A 46 39.98 -34.14 -17.68
N HIS A 47 40.44 -32.88 -17.87
CA HIS A 47 41.42 -32.00 -17.21
C HIS A 47 41.30 -30.53 -17.74
N LEU A 48 41.90 -29.55 -17.03
CA LEU A 48 42.36 -28.16 -17.39
C LEU A 48 41.59 -26.97 -16.74
N PRO A 49 42.18 -25.76 -16.59
CA PRO A 49 43.38 -25.38 -15.81
C PRO A 49 43.13 -24.21 -14.82
N ARG A 50 44.17 -23.81 -14.06
CA ARG A 50 44.19 -22.73 -13.04
C ARG A 50 44.46 -21.32 -13.62
N GLN A 51 44.08 -20.31 -12.80
CA GLN A 51 44.41 -18.86 -12.74
C GLN A 51 43.29 -17.94 -13.25
N ALA A 52 42.88 -16.83 -12.61
CA ALA A 52 43.19 -16.11 -11.37
C ALA A 52 41.90 -15.33 -10.97
N GLY A 53 41.46 -15.27 -9.72
CA GLY A 53 41.91 -14.26 -8.75
C GLY A 53 40.96 -13.05 -8.66
N TYR A 54 39.80 -13.20 -8.03
CA TYR A 54 39.07 -12.08 -7.38
C TYR A 54 38.42 -12.58 -6.08
N THR A 55 38.86 -12.02 -4.96
CA THR A 55 38.49 -12.37 -3.60
C THR A 55 37.13 -11.75 -3.22
N ALA A 56 36.10 -12.57 -3.08
CA ALA A 56 34.90 -12.25 -2.33
C ALA A 56 34.98 -12.92 -0.95
N ARG A 57 34.97 -12.12 0.13
CA ARG A 57 34.94 -12.57 1.52
C ARG A 57 33.63 -13.31 1.80
N LEU A 58 33.70 -14.64 1.82
CA LEU A 58 32.67 -15.51 2.41
C LEU A 58 32.92 -15.62 3.92
N VAL A 59 31.95 -15.14 4.71
CA VAL A 59 31.88 -15.41 6.15
C VAL A 59 31.44 -16.86 6.32
N GLY A 60 32.37 -17.72 6.71
CA GLY A 60 32.09 -19.13 7.02
C GLY A 60 31.26 -19.26 8.29
N LYS A 61 30.05 -19.84 8.17
CA LYS A 61 29.29 -20.39 9.29
C LYS A 61 29.98 -21.68 9.76
N ARG A 62 30.53 -21.65 10.98
CA ARG A 62 30.92 -22.85 11.73
C ARG A 62 29.64 -23.53 12.22
N ILE A 63 29.40 -24.75 11.77
CA ILE A 63 28.42 -25.66 12.35
C ILE A 63 29.02 -26.15 13.68
N GLN A 64 28.53 -25.61 14.79
CA GLN A 64 28.65 -26.23 16.11
C GLN A 64 27.26 -26.66 16.55
N THR A 65 27.11 -27.97 16.71
CA THR A 65 26.00 -28.62 17.39
C THR A 65 25.83 -28.01 18.79
N MET A 66 24.73 -27.30 19.00
CA MET A 66 24.29 -26.82 20.31
C MET A 66 22.89 -27.37 20.59
N THR A 67 22.83 -28.04 21.72
CA THR A 67 21.69 -28.64 22.42
C THR A 67 20.46 -27.74 22.41
N GLU A 68 19.29 -28.31 22.09
CA GLU A 68 17.98 -27.68 22.31
C GLU A 68 17.79 -27.35 23.79
N ALA A 69 18.06 -26.11 24.15
CA ALA A 69 17.42 -25.45 25.26
C ALA A 69 16.33 -24.55 24.67
N ALA A 70 15.07 -24.85 24.99
CA ALA A 70 13.93 -24.01 24.65
C ALA A 70 14.13 -22.62 25.26
N LEU A 71 14.64 -21.68 24.45
CA LEU A 71 14.65 -20.26 24.77
C LEU A 71 13.20 -19.80 24.75
N ALA A 72 12.67 -19.46 25.94
CA ALA A 72 11.52 -18.57 26.04
C ALA A 72 11.80 -17.33 25.17
N PRO A 73 10.79 -16.74 24.49
CA PRO A 73 11.01 -15.53 23.71
C PRO A 73 11.66 -14.47 24.61
N GLU A 74 12.86 -14.02 24.27
CA GLU A 74 13.53 -12.94 24.98
C GLU A 74 12.57 -11.76 25.04
N ILE A 75 12.24 -11.31 26.25
CA ILE A 75 11.39 -10.13 26.43
C ILE A 75 12.16 -8.98 25.79
N PRO A 76 11.60 -8.31 24.77
CA PRO A 76 12.33 -7.26 24.09
C PRO A 76 12.52 -6.10 25.07
N HIS A 77 13.79 -5.74 25.30
CA HIS A 77 14.19 -4.74 26.28
C HIS A 77 14.66 -3.46 25.60
N ALA A 78 14.54 -2.33 26.31
CA ALA A 78 14.98 -1.04 25.78
C ALA A 78 16.50 -1.05 25.50
N PRO A 79 17.01 -0.32 24.48
CA PRO A 79 18.44 -0.16 24.27
C PRO A 79 19.17 0.38 25.51
N SER A 80 20.39 -0.11 25.77
CA SER A 80 21.16 0.26 26.97
C SER A 80 21.44 1.77 27.06
N VAL A 81 21.63 2.44 25.91
CA VAL A 81 21.82 3.89 25.81
C VAL A 81 20.62 4.65 26.39
N ILE A 82 19.40 4.16 26.14
CA ILE A 82 18.17 4.79 26.63
C ILE A 82 17.98 4.53 28.12
N ARG A 83 18.23 3.30 28.58
CA ARG A 83 18.18 2.99 30.02
C ARG A 83 19.17 3.85 30.82
N GLN A 84 20.42 3.95 30.35
CA GLN A 84 21.44 4.79 30.98
C GLN A 84 21.08 6.28 30.95
N LEU A 85 20.44 6.76 29.88
CA LEU A 85 19.97 8.14 29.79
C LEU A 85 18.88 8.41 30.84
N LEU A 86 17.88 7.54 30.94
CA LEU A 86 16.79 7.70 31.92
C LEU A 86 17.30 7.57 33.36
N GLU A 87 18.23 6.65 33.63
CA GLU A 87 18.88 6.52 34.93
C GLU A 87 19.62 7.79 35.33
N LYS A 88 20.41 8.38 34.41
CA LYS A 88 21.10 9.67 34.65
C LYS A 88 20.14 10.83 34.90
N LEU A 89 18.95 10.79 34.31
CA LEU A 89 17.89 11.78 34.51
C LEU A 89 17.04 11.49 35.76
N GLY A 90 17.25 10.36 36.45
CA GLY A 90 16.46 9.94 37.60
C GLY A 90 15.01 9.59 37.24
N ILE A 91 14.76 9.11 36.01
CA ILE A 91 13.43 8.81 35.49
C ILE A 91 13.16 7.32 35.61
N GLY A 92 12.18 6.96 36.45
CA GLY A 92 11.63 5.61 36.51
C GLY A 92 10.77 5.30 35.28
N PHE A 93 10.87 4.08 34.77
CA PHE A 93 10.07 3.61 33.64
C PHE A 93 9.77 2.12 33.77
N ASP A 94 8.65 1.70 33.19
CA ASP A 94 8.32 0.29 32.97
C ASP A 94 8.41 -0.03 31.48
N GLU A 95 8.92 -1.20 31.11
CA GLU A 95 8.96 -1.65 29.71
C GLU A 95 7.63 -2.31 29.34
N VAL A 96 7.02 -1.85 28.25
CA VAL A 96 5.73 -2.33 27.75
C VAL A 96 5.86 -2.74 26.29
N THR A 97 5.38 -3.93 25.95
CA THR A 97 5.32 -4.37 24.54
C THR A 97 4.30 -3.53 23.78
N GLU A 98 4.71 -3.01 22.62
CA GLU A 98 3.81 -2.26 21.74
C GLU A 98 2.66 -3.14 21.25
N ARG A 99 1.43 -2.66 21.40
CA ARG A 99 0.21 -3.33 20.91
C ARG A 99 -0.75 -2.29 20.33
N PRO A 100 -1.55 -2.64 19.30
CA PRO A 100 -2.54 -1.72 18.71
C PRO A 100 -3.61 -1.25 19.71
N SER A 101 -3.92 -2.05 20.74
CA SER A 101 -4.96 -1.75 21.73
C SER A 101 -4.58 -0.67 22.75
N LEU A 102 -3.34 -0.18 22.74
CA LEU A 102 -2.88 0.85 23.66
C LEU A 102 -3.52 2.19 23.30
N ASN A 103 -3.99 2.94 24.32
CA ASN A 103 -4.63 4.24 24.12
C ASN A 103 -3.69 5.21 23.34
N PRO A 104 -4.07 5.65 22.11
CA PRO A 104 -3.24 6.53 21.30
C PRO A 104 -2.97 7.90 21.96
N ALA A 105 -3.85 8.38 22.85
CA ALA A 105 -3.63 9.63 23.58
C ALA A 105 -2.44 9.56 24.55
N ARG A 106 -2.09 8.35 25.02
CA ARG A 106 -0.93 8.11 25.89
C ARG A 106 0.37 7.92 25.12
N LYS A 107 0.31 7.58 23.83
CA LYS A 107 1.50 7.29 23.01
C LYS A 107 2.09 8.59 22.47
N VAL A 108 3.32 8.89 22.87
CA VAL A 108 4.05 10.09 22.46
C VAL A 108 4.68 9.86 21.09
N GLN A 109 4.25 10.65 20.10
CA GLN A 109 4.93 10.79 18.81
C GLN A 109 6.04 11.83 18.94
N ALA A 110 7.16 11.56 18.28
CA ALA A 110 8.32 12.43 18.24
C ALA A 110 8.77 12.66 16.81
N VAL A 111 8.80 13.92 16.40
CA VAL A 111 9.22 14.30 15.04
C VAL A 111 10.31 15.35 15.15
N LEU A 112 11.40 15.17 14.41
CA LEU A 112 12.46 16.17 14.28
C LEU A 112 12.26 16.96 13.00
N LEU A 113 11.99 18.25 13.17
CA LEU A 113 11.80 19.20 12.07
C LEU A 113 13.01 20.11 11.94
N HIS A 114 13.15 20.76 10.79
CA HIS A 114 14.16 21.80 10.59
C HIS A 114 13.74 22.82 9.54
N ASP A 115 14.49 23.92 9.51
CA ASP A 115 14.49 24.94 8.47
C ASP A 115 15.92 25.55 8.39
N ALA A 116 16.05 26.78 7.86
CA ALA A 116 17.31 27.51 7.83
C ALA A 116 17.78 28.03 9.21
N VAL A 117 16.88 28.18 10.18
CA VAL A 117 17.17 28.66 11.55
C VAL A 117 17.77 27.53 12.39
N GLY A 118 17.28 26.30 12.23
CA GLY A 118 17.81 25.13 12.94
C GLY A 118 16.81 23.99 13.09
N ALA A 119 17.15 23.01 13.90
CA ALA A 119 16.25 21.89 14.21
C ALA A 119 15.24 22.27 15.32
N LEU A 120 14.07 21.63 15.31
CA LEU A 120 13.05 21.68 16.35
C LEU A 120 12.50 20.28 16.56
N MET A 121 12.55 19.75 17.79
CA MET A 121 11.87 18.53 18.15
C MET A 121 10.42 18.85 18.53
N VAL A 122 9.47 18.10 17.98
CA VAL A 122 8.04 18.26 18.26
C VAL A 122 7.50 16.97 18.85
N LEU A 123 6.84 17.08 20.02
CA LEU A 123 6.22 15.97 20.73
C LEU A 123 4.70 16.15 20.80
N PHE A 124 3.93 15.12 20.43
CA PHE A 124 2.47 15.19 20.41
C PHE A 124 1.85 13.80 20.61
N PRO A 125 0.58 13.67 21.02
CA PRO A 125 -0.05 12.35 21.18
C PRO A 125 -0.37 11.70 19.84
N GLN A 126 -0.30 10.37 19.76
CA GLN A 126 -0.65 9.61 18.56
C GLN A 126 -2.14 9.76 18.18
N SER A 127 -3.00 10.19 19.11
CA SER A 127 -4.40 10.53 18.83
C SER A 127 -4.59 11.86 18.07
N GLN A 128 -3.51 12.54 17.70
CA GLN A 128 -3.54 13.81 16.97
C GLN A 128 -2.72 13.73 15.67
N LEU A 129 -3.11 14.60 14.73
CA LEU A 129 -2.38 14.96 13.54
C LEU A 129 -1.54 16.22 13.85
N LEU A 130 -0.25 16.19 13.54
CA LEU A 130 0.62 17.35 13.57
C LEU A 130 0.36 18.24 12.36
N ASP A 131 -0.26 19.40 12.61
CA ASP A 131 -0.57 20.41 11.59
C ASP A 131 0.61 21.39 11.43
N LEU A 132 1.28 21.33 10.28
CA LEU A 132 2.43 22.18 9.99
C LEU A 132 2.04 23.64 9.75
N ASN A 133 0.81 23.94 9.34
CA ASN A 133 0.34 25.31 9.18
C ASN A 133 0.19 25.97 10.55
N ARG A 134 -0.47 25.30 11.50
CA ARG A 134 -0.59 25.79 12.88
C ARG A 134 0.78 25.95 13.53
N LEU A 135 1.68 24.99 13.30
CA LEU A 135 3.05 25.08 13.81
C LEU A 135 3.80 26.29 13.22
N ALA A 136 3.60 26.57 11.93
CA ALA A 136 4.19 27.74 11.28
C ALA A 136 3.62 29.07 11.81
N GLU A 137 2.32 29.14 12.10
CA GLU A 137 1.68 30.30 12.73
C GLU A 137 2.22 30.56 14.14
N LEU A 138 2.40 29.51 14.94
CA LEU A 138 2.90 29.61 16.31
C LEU A 138 4.39 29.98 16.39
N THR A 139 5.19 29.41 15.51
CA THR A 139 6.66 29.55 15.57
C THR A 139 7.19 30.65 14.64
N GLY A 140 6.40 31.10 13.68
CA GLY A 140 6.85 31.95 12.57
C GLY A 140 7.82 31.25 11.61
N ARG A 141 7.96 29.92 11.70
CA ARG A 141 8.96 29.11 10.98
C ARG A 141 8.30 28.14 10.02
N LYS A 142 8.82 28.04 8.81
CA LYS A 142 8.37 27.06 7.81
C LYS A 142 9.18 25.78 7.94
N LEU A 143 8.76 24.95 8.89
CA LEU A 143 9.44 23.71 9.27
C LEU A 143 9.08 22.54 8.36
N THR A 144 10.06 21.70 8.04
CA THR A 144 9.87 20.42 7.33
C THR A 144 10.55 19.28 8.09
N ALA A 145 10.11 18.04 7.86
CA ALA A 145 10.77 16.86 8.42
C ALA A 145 12.26 16.84 8.07
N VAL A 146 13.11 16.49 9.04
CA VAL A 146 14.53 16.25 8.78
C VAL A 146 14.69 15.13 7.75
N PRO A 147 15.59 15.29 6.75
CA PRO A 147 15.89 14.25 5.79
C PRO A 147 16.20 12.93 6.46
N THR A 148 15.58 11.88 5.96
CA THR A 148 15.68 10.52 6.50
C THR A 148 17.13 10.08 6.71
N GLU A 149 18.02 10.25 5.74
CA GLU A 149 19.40 9.78 5.89
C GLU A 149 20.14 10.55 7.00
N ARG A 150 19.75 11.80 7.24
CA ARG A 150 20.26 12.59 8.36
C ARG A 150 19.72 12.08 9.69
N LEU A 151 18.44 11.71 9.76
CA LEU A 151 17.82 11.13 10.95
C LEU A 151 18.42 9.77 11.28
N GLU A 152 18.49 8.85 10.32
CA GLU A 152 19.09 7.52 10.46
C GLU A 152 20.56 7.60 10.91
N ARG A 153 21.35 8.49 10.30
CA ARG A 153 22.75 8.70 10.72
C ARG A 153 22.86 9.25 12.14
N MET A 154 21.89 10.04 12.60
CA MET A 154 21.87 10.54 13.98
C MET A 154 21.53 9.41 14.95
N LEU A 155 20.47 8.64 14.66
CA LEU A 155 20.00 7.54 15.50
C LEU A 155 21.00 6.36 15.52
N GLY A 156 21.63 6.07 14.39
CA GLY A 156 22.65 5.02 14.26
C GLY A 156 23.90 5.26 15.10
N LYS A 157 24.24 6.50 15.47
CA LYS A 157 25.32 6.77 16.44
C LYS A 157 25.02 6.23 17.84
N HIS A 158 23.75 6.01 18.13
CA HIS A 158 23.24 5.53 19.41
C HIS A 158 22.66 4.11 19.29
N ASN A 159 22.83 3.44 18.14
CA ASN A 159 22.18 2.16 17.81
C ASN A 159 20.67 2.20 18.06
N LEU A 160 20.01 3.24 17.57
CA LEU A 160 18.55 3.38 17.58
C LEU A 160 18.05 3.35 16.13
N SER A 161 16.85 2.82 15.94
CA SER A 161 16.14 2.79 14.66
C SER A 161 14.97 3.77 14.62
N LEU A 162 14.40 4.11 15.78
CA LEU A 162 13.31 5.08 15.93
C LEU A 162 13.73 6.27 16.80
N LEU A 163 13.14 7.43 16.56
CA LEU A 163 13.32 8.62 17.40
C LEU A 163 12.44 8.51 18.65
N PRO A 164 13.01 8.31 19.86
CA PRO A 164 12.22 8.32 21.08
C PRO A 164 11.80 9.75 21.43
N GLY A 165 10.65 9.89 22.11
CA GLY A 165 10.16 11.15 22.66
C GLY A 165 10.94 11.65 23.88
N LEU A 166 12.27 11.65 23.78
CA LEU A 166 13.19 12.05 24.84
C LEU A 166 13.98 13.29 24.38
N PRO A 167 13.60 14.50 24.80
CA PRO A 167 14.28 15.74 24.39
C PRO A 167 15.78 15.71 24.62
N ALA A 168 16.23 15.12 25.73
CA ALA A 168 17.65 15.03 26.09
C ALA A 168 18.51 14.24 25.08
N LEU A 169 17.91 13.42 24.23
CA LEU A 169 18.61 12.72 23.16
C LEU A 169 19.06 13.68 22.04
N THR A 170 18.31 14.78 21.85
CA THR A 170 18.63 15.78 20.84
C THR A 170 19.11 17.07 21.51
N SER A 171 20.09 17.75 20.93
CA SER A 171 20.46 19.10 21.41
C SER A 171 19.55 20.20 20.85
N SER A 172 18.38 19.83 20.33
CA SER A 172 17.45 20.74 19.66
C SER A 172 16.46 21.34 20.68
N PRO A 173 15.98 22.58 20.44
CA PRO A 173 14.79 23.06 21.13
C PRO A 173 13.63 22.07 20.96
N CYS A 174 12.77 21.98 21.97
CA CYS A 174 11.65 21.07 21.99
C CYS A 174 10.35 21.85 22.19
N LEU A 175 9.38 21.58 21.32
CA LEU A 175 7.98 22.00 21.47
C LEU A 175 7.15 20.76 21.77
N TYR A 176 6.21 20.84 22.70
CA TYR A 176 5.32 19.72 23.00
C TYR A 176 3.87 20.17 23.10
N GLU A 177 2.97 19.26 22.75
CA GLU A 177 1.54 19.47 22.86
C GLU A 177 1.09 19.34 24.33
N GLU A 178 0.38 20.35 24.84
CA GLU A 178 -0.06 20.42 26.24
C GLU A 178 -0.95 19.24 26.65
N SER A 179 -1.73 18.70 25.71
CA SER A 179 -2.63 17.58 25.99
C SER A 179 -1.91 16.30 26.43
N LEU A 180 -0.62 16.14 26.14
CA LEU A 180 0.18 15.00 26.63
C LEU A 180 0.16 14.90 28.16
N LEU A 181 0.20 16.03 28.85
CA LEU A 181 0.27 16.05 30.31
C LEU A 181 -1.09 15.81 30.99
N ARG A 182 -2.18 15.62 30.23
CA ARG A 182 -3.51 15.29 30.76
C ARG A 182 -3.65 13.82 31.13
N GLU A 183 -2.91 12.95 30.45
CA GLU A 183 -2.84 11.53 30.79
C GLU A 183 -1.97 11.34 32.04
N PRO A 184 -2.25 10.35 32.91
CA PRO A 184 -1.44 10.11 34.11
C PRO A 184 -0.10 9.41 33.82
N LYS A 185 -0.06 8.62 32.74
CA LYS A 185 1.11 7.87 32.28
C LYS A 185 1.21 7.92 30.77
N LEU A 186 2.42 8.16 30.28
CA LEU A 186 2.75 8.26 28.86
C LEU A 186 3.56 7.05 28.41
N LEU A 187 3.46 6.73 27.12
CA LEU A 187 4.15 5.65 26.45
C LEU A 187 5.08 6.25 25.40
N ILE A 188 6.39 6.04 25.55
CA ILE A 188 7.42 6.60 24.66
C ILE A 188 8.13 5.44 23.95
N HIS A 189 8.45 5.58 22.67
CA HIS A 189 9.28 4.58 21.99
C HIS A 189 10.64 4.43 22.69
N SER A 190 11.10 3.18 22.84
CA SER A 190 12.43 2.89 23.37
C SER A 190 13.56 3.19 22.37
N GLY A 191 13.24 3.55 21.14
CA GLY A 191 14.19 3.70 20.04
C GLY A 191 14.37 2.43 19.20
N GLU A 192 13.71 1.33 19.57
CA GLU A 192 13.51 0.14 18.75
C GLU A 192 12.00 -0.18 18.62
N PRO A 193 11.55 -0.77 17.50
CA PRO A 193 10.16 -1.20 17.32
C PRO A 193 9.75 -2.24 18.38
N GLY A 194 8.47 -2.23 18.76
CA GLY A 194 7.91 -3.28 19.62
C GLY A 194 8.09 -3.05 21.13
N VAL A 195 8.93 -2.10 21.56
CA VAL A 195 9.16 -1.78 22.98
C VAL A 195 8.88 -0.30 23.25
N LEU A 196 7.95 -0.07 24.17
CA LEU A 196 7.60 1.24 24.70
C LEU A 196 8.05 1.35 26.16
N LEU A 197 8.26 2.58 26.59
CA LEU A 197 8.60 2.97 27.96
C LEU A 197 7.37 3.66 28.55
N GLU A 198 6.78 3.06 29.58
CA GLU A 198 5.72 3.69 30.36
C GLU A 198 6.35 4.57 31.45
N ILE A 199 6.06 5.87 31.39
CA ILE A 199 6.61 6.89 32.29
C ILE A 199 5.45 7.70 32.87
N THR A 200 5.53 8.06 34.15
CA THR A 200 4.52 8.95 34.77
C THR A 200 4.60 10.35 34.17
N SER A 201 3.47 11.04 34.06
CA SER A 201 3.46 12.39 33.47
C SER A 201 4.26 13.41 34.29
N GLU A 202 4.40 13.20 35.59
CA GLU A 202 5.28 14.00 36.45
C GLU A 202 6.76 13.82 36.07
N ALA A 203 7.19 12.57 35.85
CA ALA A 203 8.55 12.26 35.42
C ALA A 203 8.78 12.70 33.96
N PHE A 204 7.78 12.58 33.08
CA PHE A 204 7.87 13.13 31.74
C PHE A 204 8.02 14.65 31.75
N LYS A 205 7.24 15.35 32.58
CA LYS A 205 7.31 16.81 32.74
C LYS A 205 8.67 17.29 33.24
N SER A 206 9.35 16.53 34.11
CA SER A 206 10.71 16.90 34.56
C SER A 206 11.74 16.86 33.43
N MET A 207 11.53 16.04 32.40
CA MET A 207 12.35 16.01 31.18
C MET A 207 12.08 17.21 30.24
N LEU A 208 10.94 17.89 30.38
CA LEU A 208 10.50 19.01 29.54
C LEU A 208 10.93 20.39 30.06
N THR A 209 11.85 20.48 31.02
CA THR A 209 12.23 21.76 31.68
C THR A 209 12.71 22.86 30.73
N LYS A 210 13.30 22.50 29.59
CA LYS A 210 13.74 23.44 28.54
C LYS A 210 12.82 23.46 27.32
N ALA A 211 11.74 22.68 27.35
CA ALA A 211 10.77 22.58 26.27
C ALA A 211 9.65 23.62 26.45
N SER A 212 9.08 24.08 25.35
CA SER A 212 7.93 24.97 25.35
C SER A 212 6.65 24.18 25.11
N ALA A 213 5.59 24.52 25.84
CA ALA A 213 4.27 23.95 25.62
C ALA A 213 3.52 24.78 24.57
N ALA A 214 2.71 24.14 23.73
CA ALA A 214 1.86 24.80 22.74
C ALA A 214 0.67 23.91 22.36
N THR A 215 -0.26 24.48 21.57
CA THR A 215 -1.38 23.74 20.97
C THR A 215 -1.34 23.83 19.46
N PHE A 216 -0.95 22.75 18.79
CA PHE A 216 -0.78 22.65 17.35
C PHE A 216 -1.36 21.36 16.76
N GLY A 217 -1.59 20.33 17.58
CA GLY A 217 -2.19 19.09 17.10
C GLY A 217 -3.68 19.22 16.80
N GLU A 218 -4.13 18.56 15.73
CA GLU A 218 -5.55 18.37 15.44
C GLU A 218 -5.99 16.97 15.91
N PRO A 219 -7.01 16.83 16.78
CA PRO A 219 -7.53 15.52 17.15
C PRO A 219 -7.97 14.71 15.92
N VAL A 220 -7.45 13.50 15.78
CA VAL A 220 -7.79 12.61 14.64
C VAL A 220 -9.29 12.31 14.61
N SER A 221 -9.95 12.31 15.77
CA SER A 221 -11.41 12.15 15.88
C SER A 221 -12.22 13.25 15.19
N ASN A 222 -11.63 14.43 14.96
CA ASN A 222 -12.28 15.54 14.27
C ASN A 222 -12.18 15.41 12.75
N VAL A 223 -11.22 14.61 12.26
CA VAL A 223 -11.02 14.36 10.84
C VAL A 223 -11.79 13.09 10.48
N THR A 224 -12.80 13.24 9.62
CA THR A 224 -13.67 12.14 9.22
C THR A 224 -13.53 11.88 7.71
N PRO A 225 -12.61 10.98 7.29
CA PRO A 225 -12.55 10.54 5.91
C PRO A 225 -13.91 10.02 5.46
N ASN A 226 -14.35 10.43 4.27
CA ASN A 226 -15.63 9.99 3.72
C ASN A 226 -15.51 8.53 3.21
N LEU A 227 -15.86 7.56 4.05
CA LEU A 227 -15.90 6.14 3.66
C LEU A 227 -17.33 5.63 3.41
N ASP A 228 -18.34 6.28 3.97
CA ASP A 228 -19.73 5.81 4.02
C ASP A 228 -20.73 6.74 3.30
N ARG A 229 -20.28 7.87 2.73
CA ARG A 229 -21.12 8.85 2.03
C ARG A 229 -20.67 9.09 0.58
N PRO A 230 -20.66 8.06 -0.28
CA PRO A 230 -20.21 8.20 -1.68
C PRO A 230 -21.07 9.16 -2.52
N HIS A 231 -22.33 9.42 -2.11
CA HIS A 231 -23.19 10.39 -2.79
C HIS A 231 -22.75 11.84 -2.60
N ASP A 232 -21.99 12.13 -1.53
CA ASP A 232 -21.48 13.47 -1.24
C ASP A 232 -20.20 13.79 -2.02
N ASP A 233 -19.51 12.78 -2.58
CA ASP A 233 -18.21 12.91 -3.25
C ASP A 233 -18.19 14.06 -4.26
N ARG A 234 -19.21 14.16 -5.14
CA ARG A 234 -19.26 15.21 -6.16
C ARG A 234 -19.32 16.60 -5.54
N ALA A 235 -20.09 16.77 -4.47
CA ALA A 235 -20.24 18.05 -3.79
C ALA A 235 -18.96 18.42 -3.04
N GLU A 236 -18.37 17.47 -2.30
CA GLU A 236 -17.12 17.66 -1.57
C GLU A 236 -15.94 17.98 -2.51
N ILE A 237 -15.80 17.25 -3.63
CA ILE A 237 -14.77 17.54 -4.64
C ILE A 237 -14.99 18.94 -5.24
N THR A 238 -16.22 19.29 -5.56
CA THR A 238 -16.53 20.64 -6.10
C THR A 238 -16.14 21.71 -5.08
N GLN A 239 -16.48 21.53 -3.80
CA GLN A 239 -16.13 22.47 -2.74
C GLN A 239 -14.61 22.59 -2.55
N ALA A 240 -13.87 21.48 -2.58
CA ALA A 240 -12.42 21.47 -2.48
C ALA A 240 -11.77 22.25 -3.65
N VAL A 241 -12.23 22.00 -4.88
CA VAL A 241 -11.74 22.73 -6.06
C VAL A 241 -12.02 24.22 -5.95
N GLN A 242 -13.20 24.60 -5.45
CA GLN A 242 -13.58 26.00 -5.21
C GLN A 242 -12.72 26.69 -4.15
N ALA A 243 -12.43 25.99 -3.05
CA ALA A 243 -11.69 26.55 -1.93
C ALA A 243 -10.20 26.72 -2.24
N PHE A 244 -9.62 25.79 -3.01
CA PHE A 244 -8.16 25.64 -3.10
C PHE A 244 -7.59 25.88 -4.50
N THR A 245 -8.42 26.21 -5.49
CA THR A 245 -7.96 26.54 -6.85
C THR A 245 -8.51 27.88 -7.31
N ALA A 246 -7.74 28.61 -8.13
CA ALA A 246 -8.20 29.85 -8.77
C ALA A 246 -9.09 29.59 -10.00
N ARG A 247 -9.55 28.35 -10.19
CA ARG A 247 -10.24 27.92 -11.41
C ARG A 247 -11.66 28.42 -11.41
N ARG A 248 -12.14 28.83 -12.58
CA ARG A 248 -13.52 29.30 -12.72
C ARG A 248 -14.45 28.10 -12.60
N ILE A 249 -15.35 28.14 -11.62
CA ILE A 249 -16.41 27.14 -11.46
C ILE A 249 -17.24 27.12 -12.73
N GLN A 250 -17.23 25.99 -13.43
CA GLN A 250 -18.08 25.75 -14.59
C GLN A 250 -19.32 24.97 -14.16
N GLN A 251 -20.28 24.80 -15.08
CA GLN A 251 -21.49 24.01 -14.79
C GLN A 251 -21.17 22.54 -14.52
N ARG A 252 -20.06 22.06 -15.07
CA ARG A 252 -19.57 20.70 -14.95
C ARG A 252 -18.26 20.65 -14.18
N LEU A 253 -18.10 19.60 -13.37
CA LEU A 253 -16.94 19.47 -12.47
C LEU A 253 -15.67 19.20 -13.28
N GLU A 254 -15.78 18.37 -14.30
CA GLU A 254 -14.73 18.06 -15.27
C GLU A 254 -14.16 19.29 -15.98
N GLU A 255 -15.02 20.24 -16.35
CA GLU A 255 -14.62 21.49 -16.99
C GLU A 255 -13.92 22.44 -15.98
N THR A 256 -14.25 22.31 -14.69
CA THR A 256 -13.60 23.06 -13.62
C THR A 256 -12.24 22.44 -13.25
N ILE A 257 -12.13 21.11 -13.31
CA ILE A 257 -10.92 20.33 -13.00
C ILE A 257 -9.96 20.28 -14.21
N GLU A 258 -10.32 20.87 -15.36
CA GLU A 258 -9.47 20.97 -16.57
C GLU A 258 -8.71 19.66 -16.84
N ILE A 259 -9.41 18.53 -16.74
CA ILE A 259 -8.78 17.20 -16.87
C ILE A 259 -8.16 17.11 -18.27
N PRO A 260 -6.89 16.68 -18.40
CA PRO A 260 -6.31 16.46 -19.71
C PRO A 260 -7.17 15.47 -20.51
N PRO A 261 -7.46 15.76 -21.80
CA PRO A 261 -8.29 14.87 -22.60
C PRO A 261 -7.62 13.50 -22.70
N LEU A 262 -8.43 12.44 -22.58
CA LEU A 262 -7.96 11.07 -22.68
C LEU A 262 -7.40 10.81 -24.09
N ALA A 263 -6.19 10.26 -24.17
CA ALA A 263 -5.58 9.89 -25.44
C ALA A 263 -6.49 8.93 -26.23
N GLU A 264 -6.52 9.06 -27.57
CA GLU A 264 -7.36 8.21 -28.43
C GLU A 264 -7.07 6.71 -28.23
N THR A 265 -5.79 6.35 -28.04
CA THR A 265 -5.36 4.99 -27.72
C THR A 265 -6.00 4.49 -26.42
N ALA A 266 -6.03 5.30 -25.35
CA ALA A 266 -6.68 4.94 -24.09
C ALA A 266 -8.19 4.75 -24.29
N GLN A 267 -8.86 5.65 -25.01
CA GLN A 267 -10.30 5.51 -25.30
C GLN A 267 -10.62 4.20 -26.03
N LYS A 268 -9.80 3.82 -27.01
CA LYS A 268 -9.95 2.54 -27.73
C LYS A 268 -9.74 1.35 -26.79
N ILE A 269 -8.70 1.36 -25.95
CA ILE A 269 -8.44 0.28 -25.01
C ILE A 269 -9.57 0.16 -23.97
N ILE A 270 -10.11 1.27 -23.47
CA ILE A 270 -11.26 1.25 -22.55
C ILE A 270 -12.47 0.61 -23.22
N LYS A 271 -12.77 0.98 -24.48
CA LYS A 271 -13.87 0.35 -25.24
C LYS A 271 -13.69 -1.16 -25.38
N LEU A 272 -12.49 -1.62 -25.71
CA LEU A 272 -12.19 -3.05 -25.77
C LEU A 272 -12.32 -3.73 -24.40
N ARG A 273 -12.04 -3.01 -23.31
CA ARG A 273 -12.12 -3.55 -21.97
C ARG A 273 -13.56 -3.79 -21.49
N VAL A 274 -14.48 -2.94 -21.90
CA VAL A 274 -15.90 -3.05 -21.54
C VAL A 274 -16.70 -3.90 -22.52
N ASP A 275 -16.10 -4.27 -23.66
CA ASP A 275 -16.73 -5.07 -24.70
C ASP A 275 -16.49 -6.58 -24.45
N PRO A 276 -17.54 -7.36 -24.13
CA PRO A 276 -17.40 -8.80 -23.89
C PRO A 276 -17.04 -9.60 -25.15
N ASP A 277 -17.22 -9.02 -26.34
CA ASP A 277 -16.96 -9.66 -27.63
C ASP A 277 -15.60 -9.26 -28.23
N ALA A 278 -14.79 -8.46 -27.51
CA ALA A 278 -13.49 -8.00 -27.97
C ALA A 278 -12.50 -9.18 -28.20
N THR A 279 -11.78 -9.12 -29.31
CA THR A 279 -10.87 -10.18 -29.76
C THR A 279 -9.39 -9.77 -29.66
N ILE A 280 -8.50 -10.76 -29.74
CA ILE A 280 -7.04 -10.52 -29.76
C ILE A 280 -6.64 -9.64 -30.96
N ASP A 281 -7.32 -9.77 -32.09
CA ASP A 281 -7.06 -8.96 -33.28
C ASP A 281 -7.39 -7.48 -33.03
N ASP A 282 -8.44 -7.20 -32.26
CA ASP A 282 -8.85 -5.83 -31.94
C ASP A 282 -7.79 -5.12 -31.09
N ILE A 283 -7.30 -5.75 -30.03
CA ILE A 283 -6.24 -5.17 -29.20
C ILE A 283 -4.91 -5.08 -29.95
N THR A 284 -4.60 -6.07 -30.78
CA THR A 284 -3.39 -6.05 -31.62
C THR A 284 -3.44 -4.84 -32.57
N GLY A 285 -4.58 -4.62 -33.22
CA GLY A 285 -4.79 -3.46 -34.10
C GLY A 285 -4.64 -2.13 -33.36
N VAL A 286 -5.10 -2.02 -32.11
CA VAL A 286 -4.90 -0.80 -31.31
C VAL A 286 -3.43 -0.63 -30.92
N VAL A 287 -2.77 -1.68 -30.44
CA VAL A 287 -1.35 -1.63 -30.02
C VAL A 287 -0.44 -1.29 -31.20
N GLU A 288 -0.68 -1.86 -32.38
CA GLU A 288 0.13 -1.61 -33.58
C GLU A 288 0.00 -0.18 -34.11
N THR A 289 -1.07 0.56 -33.75
CA THR A 289 -1.21 1.97 -34.12
C THR A 289 -0.32 2.92 -33.31
N ASP A 290 0.18 2.49 -32.14
CA ASP A 290 1.13 3.25 -31.32
C ASP A 290 2.48 2.49 -31.27
N PRO A 291 3.48 2.90 -32.08
CA PRO A 291 4.79 2.22 -32.12
C PRO A 291 5.50 2.13 -30.76
N ALA A 292 5.28 3.10 -29.87
CA ALA A 292 5.88 3.07 -28.54
C ALA A 292 5.21 1.99 -27.69
N LEU A 293 3.88 1.89 -27.73
CA LEU A 293 3.13 0.84 -27.04
C LEU A 293 3.47 -0.55 -27.60
N ALA A 294 3.54 -0.71 -28.92
CA ALA A 294 3.93 -1.96 -29.57
C ALA A 294 5.33 -2.44 -29.13
N ALA A 295 6.31 -1.53 -29.12
CA ALA A 295 7.65 -1.83 -28.62
C ALA A 295 7.63 -2.27 -27.14
N GLN A 296 6.77 -1.64 -26.33
CA GLN A 296 6.65 -1.95 -24.91
C GLN A 296 6.01 -3.33 -24.66
N VAL A 297 4.96 -3.69 -25.41
CA VAL A 297 4.33 -5.01 -25.35
C VAL A 297 5.33 -6.12 -25.70
N VAL A 298 6.11 -5.93 -26.76
CA VAL A 298 7.17 -6.88 -27.13
C VAL A 298 8.26 -6.95 -26.05
N SER A 299 8.66 -5.81 -25.48
CA SER A 299 9.63 -5.73 -24.37
C SER A 299 9.15 -6.50 -23.14
N TRP A 300 7.89 -6.33 -22.73
CA TRP A 300 7.30 -7.08 -21.62
C TRP A 300 7.30 -8.58 -21.91
N ALA A 301 6.85 -9.00 -23.09
CA ALA A 301 6.84 -10.42 -23.45
C ALA A 301 8.25 -11.02 -23.51
N ALA A 302 9.28 -10.23 -23.80
CA ALA A 302 10.67 -10.66 -23.77
C ALA A 302 11.30 -10.63 -22.37
N SER A 303 10.63 -10.06 -21.36
CA SER A 303 11.15 -9.93 -20.00
C SER A 303 11.33 -11.31 -19.34
N PRO A 304 12.41 -11.52 -18.55
CA PRO A 304 12.59 -12.74 -17.76
C PRO A 304 11.43 -13.02 -16.81
N TYR A 305 10.67 -11.98 -16.40
CA TYR A 305 9.49 -12.12 -15.54
C TYR A 305 8.44 -13.07 -16.12
N TYR A 306 8.18 -13.00 -17.43
CA TYR A 306 7.17 -13.82 -18.10
C TYR A 306 7.74 -15.11 -18.71
N ALA A 307 9.04 -15.37 -18.55
CA ALA A 307 9.71 -16.62 -18.93
C ALA A 307 9.39 -17.10 -20.36
N SER A 308 9.41 -16.20 -21.34
CA SER A 308 8.98 -16.51 -22.72
C SER A 308 9.84 -17.60 -23.39
N PRO A 309 9.22 -18.67 -23.93
CA PRO A 309 9.95 -19.72 -24.63
C PRO A 309 10.37 -19.27 -26.03
N GLY A 310 11.58 -18.75 -26.20
CA GLY A 310 12.15 -18.37 -27.51
C GLY A 310 11.90 -16.92 -27.93
N LYS A 311 12.34 -16.53 -29.14
CA LYS A 311 12.27 -15.13 -29.60
C LYS A 311 10.83 -14.72 -29.95
N ILE A 312 10.40 -13.57 -29.45
CA ILE A 312 9.14 -12.90 -29.84
C ILE A 312 9.28 -12.36 -31.27
N ARG A 313 8.29 -12.61 -32.13
CA ARG A 313 8.35 -12.24 -33.56
C ARG A 313 7.42 -11.10 -33.97
N SER A 314 6.33 -10.90 -33.25
CA SER A 314 5.32 -9.85 -33.51
C SER A 314 4.60 -9.46 -32.22
N VAL A 315 3.80 -8.40 -32.28
CA VAL A 315 2.90 -7.99 -31.19
C VAL A 315 1.88 -9.09 -30.93
N GLU A 316 1.25 -9.63 -31.98
CA GLU A 316 0.32 -10.75 -31.87
C GLU A 316 0.97 -11.97 -31.17
N ASP A 317 2.21 -12.33 -31.54
CA ASP A 317 2.95 -13.43 -30.90
C ASP A 317 3.22 -13.16 -29.41
N ALA A 318 3.53 -11.91 -29.04
CA ALA A 318 3.67 -11.50 -27.64
C ALA A 318 2.36 -11.68 -26.84
N ILE A 319 1.23 -11.30 -27.43
CA ILE A 319 -0.08 -11.35 -26.78
C ILE A 319 -0.54 -12.80 -26.66
N VAL A 320 -0.55 -13.58 -27.75
CA VAL A 320 -1.11 -14.93 -27.77
C VAL A 320 -0.28 -15.92 -26.96
N ARG A 321 1.06 -15.83 -27.06
CA ARG A 321 1.94 -16.88 -26.53
C ARG A 321 2.46 -16.61 -25.12
N VAL A 322 2.48 -15.35 -24.68
CA VAL A 322 3.18 -14.97 -23.44
C VAL A 322 2.29 -14.21 -22.48
N LEU A 323 1.77 -13.06 -22.89
CA LEU A 323 1.12 -12.12 -21.95
C LEU A 323 -0.37 -12.42 -21.75
N GLY A 324 -1.07 -12.79 -22.82
CA GLY A 324 -2.52 -12.89 -22.84
C GLY A 324 -3.21 -11.54 -23.06
N PHE A 325 -4.48 -11.62 -23.47
CA PHE A 325 -5.33 -10.48 -23.81
C PHE A 325 -5.52 -9.50 -22.64
N ASP A 326 -5.97 -9.99 -21.48
CA ASP A 326 -6.29 -9.15 -20.31
C ASP A 326 -5.08 -8.36 -19.80
N LEU A 327 -3.92 -9.01 -19.71
CA LEU A 327 -2.72 -8.37 -19.19
C LEU A 327 -2.23 -7.27 -20.13
N VAL A 328 -2.30 -7.49 -21.45
CA VAL A 328 -1.91 -6.48 -22.43
C VAL A 328 -2.87 -5.29 -22.38
N ILE A 329 -4.18 -5.51 -22.29
CA ILE A 329 -5.15 -4.44 -22.08
C ILE A 329 -4.81 -3.64 -20.81
N ASN A 330 -4.55 -4.32 -19.70
CA ASN A 330 -4.30 -3.64 -18.42
C ASN A 330 -3.03 -2.80 -18.45
N LEU A 331 -1.92 -3.36 -18.95
CA LEU A 331 -0.65 -2.66 -19.02
C LEU A 331 -0.70 -1.51 -20.05
N ALA A 332 -1.32 -1.75 -21.22
CA ALA A 332 -1.51 -0.73 -22.24
C ALA A 332 -2.37 0.42 -21.73
N LEU A 333 -3.45 0.11 -21.02
CA LEU A 333 -4.30 1.12 -20.39
C LEU A 333 -3.52 1.89 -19.32
N GLY A 334 -2.80 1.20 -18.43
CA GLY A 334 -1.96 1.83 -17.43
C GLY A 334 -0.96 2.82 -18.03
N LEU A 335 -0.28 2.46 -19.12
CA LEU A 335 0.62 3.36 -19.84
C LEU A 335 -0.11 4.54 -20.46
N ALA A 336 -1.23 4.30 -21.14
CA ALA A 336 -1.96 5.35 -21.84
C ALA A 336 -2.55 6.38 -20.85
N LEU A 337 -3.03 5.92 -19.69
CA LEU A 337 -3.46 6.78 -18.59
C LEU A 337 -2.27 7.50 -17.93
N GLY A 338 -1.13 6.82 -17.79
CA GLY A 338 0.13 7.39 -17.30
C GLY A 338 0.67 8.53 -18.17
N LYS A 339 0.42 8.49 -19.50
CA LYS A 339 0.74 9.60 -20.41
C LYS A 339 -0.19 10.81 -20.22
N THR A 340 -1.38 10.61 -19.64
CA THR A 340 -2.39 11.66 -19.45
C THR A 340 -2.08 12.53 -18.24
N LEU A 341 -1.58 11.94 -17.14
CA LEU A 341 -1.17 12.66 -15.93
C LEU A 341 0.31 12.42 -15.63
N SER A 342 1.10 13.49 -15.57
CA SER A 342 2.52 13.40 -15.23
C SER A 342 2.74 12.98 -13.77
N LEU A 343 3.87 12.31 -13.52
CA LEU A 343 4.33 12.05 -12.16
C LEU A 343 4.55 13.38 -11.41
N PRO A 344 4.15 13.48 -10.14
CA PRO A 344 4.34 14.68 -9.35
C PRO A 344 5.82 15.01 -9.17
N LYS A 345 6.16 16.31 -9.14
CA LYS A 345 7.54 16.78 -8.90
C LYS A 345 7.98 16.63 -7.44
N ASP A 346 7.02 16.64 -6.51
CA ASP A 346 7.25 16.48 -5.08
C ASP A 346 6.69 15.12 -4.65
N HIS A 347 7.24 14.54 -3.61
CA HIS A 347 6.78 13.29 -3.02
C HIS A 347 7.22 13.20 -1.56
N PRO A 348 6.54 12.40 -0.72
CA PRO A 348 7.04 12.12 0.62
C PRO A 348 8.44 11.48 0.58
N GLN A 349 9.28 11.76 1.57
CA GLN A 349 10.63 11.20 1.67
C GLN A 349 10.68 9.66 1.60
N HIS A 350 9.70 8.97 2.18
CA HIS A 350 9.60 7.50 2.23
C HIS A 350 8.46 6.96 1.38
N ALA A 351 8.35 7.42 0.14
CA ALA A 351 7.38 6.87 -0.80
C ALA A 351 7.99 5.74 -1.62
N THR A 352 7.28 4.62 -1.74
CA THR A 352 7.56 3.68 -2.82
C THR A 352 7.27 4.39 -4.14
N PRO A 353 8.14 4.29 -5.17
CA PRO A 353 7.88 4.87 -6.47
C PRO A 353 6.49 4.49 -6.99
N TYR A 354 5.75 5.45 -7.54
CA TYR A 354 4.33 5.29 -7.88
C TYR A 354 4.05 4.02 -8.70
N TRP A 355 4.73 3.85 -9.84
CA TRP A 355 4.53 2.70 -10.71
C TRP A 355 5.02 1.39 -10.08
N GLN A 356 6.04 1.44 -9.23
CA GLN A 356 6.48 0.26 -8.48
C GLN A 356 5.37 -0.20 -7.52
N GLN A 357 4.76 0.71 -6.77
CA GLN A 357 3.63 0.40 -5.90
C GLN A 357 2.45 -0.16 -6.71
N SER A 358 2.06 0.50 -7.81
CA SER A 358 0.98 0.03 -8.69
C SER A 358 1.20 -1.39 -9.22
N ILE A 359 2.40 -1.69 -9.72
CA ILE A 359 2.74 -3.01 -10.26
C ILE A 359 2.76 -4.08 -9.16
N TYR A 360 3.29 -3.75 -7.97
CA TYR A 360 3.33 -4.71 -6.86
C TYR A 360 1.93 -5.03 -6.36
N THR A 361 1.09 -4.00 -6.20
CA THR A 361 -0.32 -4.19 -5.82
C THR A 361 -1.05 -5.03 -6.86
N ALA A 362 -0.88 -4.75 -8.16
CA ALA A 362 -1.48 -5.56 -9.23
C ALA A 362 -1.03 -7.04 -9.19
N ALA A 363 0.27 -7.29 -9.05
CA ALA A 363 0.83 -8.65 -8.98
C ALA A 363 0.37 -9.42 -7.73
N VAL A 364 0.28 -8.75 -6.57
CA VAL A 364 -0.26 -9.36 -5.35
C VAL A 364 -1.74 -9.67 -5.53
N ILE A 365 -2.55 -8.75 -6.06
CA ILE A 365 -3.97 -9.01 -6.31
C ILE A 365 -4.17 -10.17 -7.29
N GLU A 366 -3.35 -10.28 -8.34
CA GLU A 366 -3.39 -11.42 -9.26
C GLU A 366 -3.14 -12.75 -8.53
N GLY A 367 -2.10 -12.79 -7.70
CA GLY A 367 -1.78 -13.96 -6.88
C GLY A 367 -2.88 -14.30 -5.88
N LEU A 368 -3.47 -13.29 -5.23
CA LEU A 368 -4.59 -13.47 -4.28
C LEU A 368 -5.82 -14.01 -5.02
N THR A 369 -6.19 -13.39 -6.14
CA THR A 369 -7.31 -13.81 -7.00
C THR A 369 -7.15 -15.27 -7.45
N ARG A 370 -5.94 -15.68 -7.83
CA ARG A 370 -5.63 -17.07 -8.21
C ARG A 370 -5.72 -18.05 -7.02
N ALA A 371 -5.43 -17.60 -5.82
CA ALA A 371 -5.54 -18.39 -4.59
C ALA A 371 -6.99 -18.52 -4.08
N MET A 372 -7.89 -17.61 -4.49
CA MET A 372 -9.30 -17.65 -4.10
C MET A 372 -10.02 -18.91 -4.60
N PRO A 373 -11.07 -19.38 -3.89
CA PRO A 373 -11.96 -20.43 -4.38
C PRO A 373 -12.53 -20.09 -5.75
N ARG A 374 -12.53 -21.05 -6.68
CA ARG A 374 -12.98 -20.84 -8.07
C ARG A 374 -14.40 -20.25 -8.18
N ALA A 375 -15.30 -20.65 -7.29
CA ALA A 375 -16.69 -20.20 -7.28
C ALA A 375 -16.89 -18.74 -6.83
N GLN A 376 -15.89 -18.14 -6.19
CA GLN A 376 -15.93 -16.77 -5.63
C GLN A 376 -14.97 -15.84 -6.37
N ARG A 377 -14.28 -16.33 -7.39
CA ARG A 377 -13.21 -15.60 -8.06
C ARG A 377 -13.82 -14.52 -8.96
N PRO A 378 -13.54 -13.23 -8.72
CA PRO A 378 -13.91 -12.15 -9.63
C PRO A 378 -13.10 -12.23 -10.93
N GLU A 379 -13.46 -11.40 -11.90
CA GLU A 379 -12.77 -11.33 -13.19
C GLU A 379 -11.30 -10.93 -13.02
N GLY A 380 -10.37 -11.82 -13.40
CA GLY A 380 -8.94 -11.65 -13.13
C GLY A 380 -8.32 -10.43 -13.81
N GLY A 381 -8.74 -10.13 -15.03
CA GLY A 381 -8.29 -8.91 -15.72
C GLY A 381 -8.71 -7.65 -14.96
N LEU A 382 -9.88 -7.65 -14.32
CA LEU A 382 -10.47 -6.46 -13.69
C LEU A 382 -9.89 -6.23 -12.28
N THR A 383 -9.59 -7.30 -11.56
CA THR A 383 -8.86 -7.22 -10.29
C THR A 383 -7.42 -6.76 -10.47
N TYR A 384 -6.70 -7.26 -11.48
CA TYR A 384 -5.34 -6.78 -11.79
C TYR A 384 -5.35 -5.27 -12.08
N LEU A 385 -6.27 -4.81 -12.93
CA LEU A 385 -6.42 -3.40 -13.27
C LEU A 385 -6.72 -2.54 -12.04
N SER A 386 -7.55 -3.05 -11.13
CA SER A 386 -7.84 -2.40 -9.85
C SER A 386 -6.58 -2.17 -9.03
N GLY A 387 -5.67 -3.15 -8.98
CA GLY A 387 -4.36 -2.98 -8.33
C GLY A 387 -3.45 -1.99 -9.05
N LEU A 388 -3.45 -1.99 -10.38
CA LEU A 388 -2.61 -1.10 -11.18
C LEU A 388 -3.02 0.37 -11.01
N LEU A 389 -4.32 0.64 -10.96
CA LEU A 389 -4.89 1.99 -10.92
C LEU A 389 -5.35 2.44 -9.53
N HIS A 390 -5.17 1.62 -8.48
CA HIS A 390 -5.70 1.92 -7.13
C HIS A 390 -5.33 3.32 -6.62
N ASN A 391 -4.12 3.79 -6.93
CA ASN A 391 -3.59 5.05 -6.42
C ASN A 391 -3.67 6.19 -7.45
N PHE A 392 -4.45 6.05 -8.54
CA PHE A 392 -4.47 7.06 -9.62
C PHE A 392 -4.95 8.44 -9.16
N GLY A 393 -5.76 8.49 -8.10
CA GLY A 393 -6.13 9.74 -7.43
C GLY A 393 -4.94 10.55 -6.90
N TYR A 394 -3.81 9.93 -6.58
CA TYR A 394 -2.57 10.62 -6.19
C TYR A 394 -2.05 11.52 -7.31
N LEU A 395 -2.02 11.02 -8.54
CA LEU A 395 -1.62 11.80 -9.72
C LEU A 395 -2.60 12.95 -9.96
N LEU A 396 -3.89 12.68 -9.77
CA LEU A 396 -4.92 13.69 -9.94
C LEU A 396 -4.84 14.79 -8.88
N LEU A 397 -4.63 14.46 -7.60
CA LEU A 397 -4.42 15.46 -6.54
C LEU A 397 -3.21 16.35 -6.84
N ALA A 398 -2.11 15.77 -7.32
CA ALA A 398 -0.92 16.53 -7.71
C ALA A 398 -1.16 17.46 -8.90
N HIS A 399 -1.95 17.02 -9.87
CA HIS A 399 -2.30 17.80 -11.04
C HIS A 399 -3.25 18.96 -10.71
N VAL A 400 -4.28 18.70 -9.90
CA VAL A 400 -5.35 19.65 -9.58
C VAL A 400 -4.94 20.63 -8.49
N PHE A 401 -4.18 20.17 -7.49
CA PHE A 401 -3.78 20.96 -6.34
C PHE A 401 -2.25 21.02 -6.13
N PRO A 402 -1.42 21.44 -7.11
CA PRO A 402 0.04 21.37 -6.99
C PRO A 402 0.65 21.94 -5.69
N PRO A 403 0.28 23.16 -5.20
CA PRO A 403 0.86 23.69 -3.97
C PRO A 403 0.38 22.93 -2.71
N HIS A 404 -0.88 22.52 -2.68
CA HIS A 404 -1.43 21.75 -1.55
C HIS A 404 -0.92 20.31 -1.56
N PHE A 405 -0.60 19.76 -2.71
CA PHE A 405 -0.01 18.45 -2.83
C PHE A 405 1.39 18.38 -2.21
N SER A 406 2.23 19.39 -2.42
CA SER A 406 3.49 19.54 -1.68
C SER A 406 3.26 19.62 -0.16
N LEU A 407 2.20 20.30 0.26
CA LEU A 407 1.83 20.39 1.67
C LEU A 407 1.37 19.03 2.24
N ILE A 408 0.60 18.25 1.47
CA ILE A 408 0.22 16.87 1.80
C ILE A 408 1.49 16.04 1.98
N CYS A 409 2.46 16.12 1.06
CA CYS A 409 3.71 15.37 1.16
C CYS A 409 4.45 15.65 2.48
N ARG A 410 4.58 16.93 2.86
CA ARG A 410 5.20 17.32 4.13
C ARG A 410 4.40 16.87 5.35
N HIS A 411 3.07 16.89 5.29
CA HIS A 411 2.23 16.39 6.39
C HIS A 411 2.31 14.87 6.54
N LEU A 412 2.40 14.12 5.44
CA LEU A 412 2.61 12.67 5.47
C LEU A 412 3.95 12.30 6.12
N GLU A 413 5.00 13.08 5.88
CA GLU A 413 6.33 12.86 6.48
C GLU A 413 6.35 13.04 7.99
N VAL A 414 5.51 13.93 8.53
CA VAL A 414 5.45 14.23 9.98
C VAL A 414 4.32 13.49 10.70
N ASN A 415 3.46 12.79 9.96
CA ASN A 415 2.37 11.97 10.48
C ASN A 415 2.43 10.52 9.96
N PRO A 416 3.54 9.79 10.12
CA PRO A 416 3.68 8.43 9.60
C PRO A 416 2.71 7.42 10.28
N HIS A 417 2.13 7.78 11.42
CA HIS A 417 1.15 6.98 12.15
C HIS A 417 -0.27 7.05 11.57
N LEU A 418 -0.53 7.94 10.61
CA LEU A 418 -1.86 8.13 10.01
C LEU A 418 -1.90 7.65 8.56
N CYS A 419 -3.04 7.07 8.17
CA CYS A 419 -3.33 6.82 6.76
C CYS A 419 -3.43 8.16 6.01
N HIS A 420 -3.02 8.18 4.74
CA HIS A 420 -3.00 9.41 3.94
C HIS A 420 -4.37 10.08 3.81
N SER A 421 -5.44 9.30 3.88
CA SER A 421 -6.82 9.80 3.82
C SER A 421 -7.12 10.82 4.92
N TYR A 422 -6.55 10.68 6.12
CA TYR A 422 -6.72 11.66 7.20
C TYR A 422 -6.01 12.99 6.88
N VAL A 423 -4.78 12.92 6.35
CA VAL A 423 -4.02 14.12 5.98
C VAL A 423 -4.70 14.87 4.83
N GLU A 424 -5.17 14.13 3.83
CA GLU A 424 -5.88 14.71 2.68
C GLU A 424 -7.22 15.30 3.07
N GLN A 425 -8.00 14.58 3.90
CA GLN A 425 -9.27 15.10 4.41
C GLN A 425 -9.07 16.37 5.25
N HIS A 426 -8.04 16.42 6.09
CA HIS A 426 -7.72 17.60 6.89
C HIS A 426 -7.35 18.82 6.02
N LEU A 427 -6.55 18.61 4.98
CA LEU A 427 -6.01 19.71 4.17
C LEU A 427 -6.94 20.15 3.03
N LEU A 428 -7.67 19.22 2.41
CA LEU A 428 -8.48 19.46 1.21
C LEU A 428 -9.98 19.18 1.40
N GLY A 429 -10.37 18.47 2.47
CA GLY A 429 -11.75 18.02 2.66
C GLY A 429 -12.16 16.84 1.79
N ILE A 430 -11.23 16.25 1.04
CA ILE A 430 -11.42 15.07 0.18
C ILE A 430 -10.20 14.16 0.23
N SER A 431 -10.38 12.88 -0.06
CA SER A 431 -9.28 11.92 -0.26
C SER A 431 -8.99 11.65 -1.74
N ARG A 432 -7.81 11.10 -2.01
CA ARG A 432 -7.41 10.65 -3.35
C ARG A 432 -8.33 9.55 -3.89
N GLU A 433 -8.91 8.72 -3.03
CA GLU A 433 -9.86 7.66 -3.43
C GLU A 433 -11.15 8.25 -3.99
N GLN A 434 -11.67 9.32 -3.38
CA GLN A 434 -12.89 9.99 -3.83
C GLN A 434 -12.70 10.59 -5.23
N ILE A 435 -11.64 11.40 -5.40
CA ILE A 435 -11.39 12.08 -6.67
C ILE A 435 -10.92 11.08 -7.76
N GLY A 436 -10.20 10.02 -7.38
CA GLY A 436 -9.78 8.94 -8.27
C GLY A 436 -10.96 8.11 -8.77
N ALA A 437 -11.87 7.69 -7.89
CA ALA A 437 -13.08 6.96 -8.27
C ALA A 437 -14.01 7.81 -9.14
N TRP A 438 -14.16 9.10 -8.81
CA TRP A 438 -14.91 10.04 -9.65
C TRP A 438 -14.31 10.13 -11.05
N LEU A 439 -12.98 10.21 -11.17
CA LEU A 439 -12.30 10.24 -12.47
C LEU A 439 -12.52 8.95 -13.28
N MET A 440 -12.45 7.77 -12.64
CA MET A 440 -12.71 6.50 -13.32
C MET A 440 -14.12 6.47 -13.94
N ARG A 441 -15.14 6.92 -13.20
CA ARG A 441 -16.51 7.03 -13.72
C ARG A 441 -16.62 8.06 -14.85
N TYR A 442 -15.90 9.17 -14.75
CA TYR A 442 -15.87 10.19 -15.80
C TYR A 442 -15.24 9.68 -17.11
N TRP A 443 -14.30 8.73 -17.02
CA TRP A 443 -13.69 8.06 -18.17
C TRP A 443 -14.46 6.83 -18.67
N ASP A 444 -15.70 6.63 -18.22
CA ASP A 444 -16.54 5.48 -18.56
C ASP A 444 -15.87 4.13 -18.26
N MET A 445 -15.04 4.08 -17.20
CA MET A 445 -14.46 2.83 -16.70
C MET A 445 -15.53 1.97 -15.98
N PRO A 446 -15.35 0.64 -15.91
CA PRO A 446 -16.25 -0.25 -15.18
C PRO A 446 -16.48 0.19 -13.72
N ASP A 447 -17.72 0.06 -13.24
CA ASP A 447 -18.10 0.44 -11.87
C ASP A 447 -17.37 -0.43 -10.82
N GLU A 448 -17.02 -1.67 -11.17
CA GLU A 448 -16.14 -2.54 -10.40
C GLU A 448 -14.83 -1.83 -10.03
N LEU A 449 -14.21 -1.17 -11.03
CA LEU A 449 -12.94 -0.47 -10.87
C LEU A 449 -13.12 0.80 -10.04
N ALA A 450 -14.12 1.62 -10.35
CA ALA A 450 -14.39 2.84 -9.60
C ALA A 450 -14.67 2.53 -8.12
N THR A 451 -15.42 1.45 -7.85
CA THR A 451 -15.72 0.97 -6.50
C THR A 451 -14.47 0.42 -5.81
N ALA A 452 -13.60 -0.30 -6.54
CA ALA A 452 -12.33 -0.78 -6.01
C ALA A 452 -11.47 0.38 -5.48
N LEU A 453 -11.31 1.46 -6.26
CA LEU A 453 -10.58 2.65 -5.84
C LEU A 453 -11.24 3.34 -4.66
N ARG A 454 -12.58 3.47 -4.68
CA ARG A 454 -13.34 4.26 -3.70
C ARG A 454 -13.29 3.70 -2.28
N PHE A 455 -13.33 2.37 -2.15
CA PHE A 455 -13.48 1.68 -0.86
C PHE A 455 -12.26 0.83 -0.47
N GLN A 456 -11.11 1.00 -1.14
CA GLN A 456 -9.88 0.25 -0.88
C GLN A 456 -9.31 0.38 0.55
N HIS A 457 -9.75 1.39 1.32
CA HIS A 457 -9.35 1.60 2.71
C HIS A 457 -10.43 1.26 3.73
N ASP A 458 -11.59 0.77 3.29
CA ASP A 458 -12.63 0.26 4.18
C ASP A 458 -12.52 -1.27 4.27
N PRO A 459 -11.94 -1.83 5.35
CA PRO A 459 -11.84 -3.27 5.54
C PRO A 459 -13.17 -3.91 5.92
N HIS A 460 -14.26 -3.16 6.02
CA HIS A 460 -15.60 -3.68 6.33
C HIS A 460 -16.56 -3.61 5.14
N TYR A 461 -16.17 -3.00 4.02
CA TYR A 461 -17.02 -2.84 2.84
C TYR A 461 -17.61 -4.17 2.34
N ASP A 462 -18.95 -4.22 2.28
CA ASP A 462 -19.75 -5.37 1.88
C ASP A 462 -20.82 -5.03 0.82
N GLY A 463 -20.73 -3.83 0.22
CA GLY A 463 -21.65 -3.35 -0.82
C GLY A 463 -21.43 -3.98 -2.19
N ASP A 464 -21.96 -3.32 -3.23
CA ASP A 464 -21.82 -3.78 -4.61
C ASP A 464 -20.34 -3.90 -4.99
N TYR A 465 -20.03 -4.94 -5.78
CA TYR A 465 -18.68 -5.22 -6.26
C TYR A 465 -17.63 -5.41 -5.14
N ALA A 466 -18.04 -5.75 -3.90
CA ALA A 466 -17.15 -5.83 -2.74
C ALA A 466 -15.88 -6.69 -2.91
N ALA A 467 -15.88 -7.67 -3.81
CA ALA A 467 -14.69 -8.48 -4.09
C ALA A 467 -13.47 -7.63 -4.52
N TYR A 468 -13.68 -6.56 -5.29
CA TYR A 468 -12.61 -5.72 -5.82
C TYR A 468 -11.94 -4.84 -4.74
N PRO A 469 -12.65 -3.95 -4.01
CA PRO A 469 -12.04 -3.15 -2.95
C PRO A 469 -11.50 -4.02 -1.81
N ASN A 470 -12.12 -5.16 -1.48
CA ASN A 470 -11.59 -6.07 -0.47
C ASN A 470 -10.23 -6.67 -0.88
N LEU A 471 -10.04 -7.02 -2.16
CA LEU A 471 -8.75 -7.49 -2.67
C LEU A 471 -7.69 -6.38 -2.66
N VAL A 472 -8.05 -5.15 -3.06
CA VAL A 472 -7.12 -4.00 -3.01
C VAL A 472 -6.73 -3.69 -1.57
N CYS A 473 -7.70 -3.63 -0.66
CA CYS A 473 -7.49 -3.40 0.77
C CYS A 473 -6.54 -4.43 1.36
N LEU A 474 -6.80 -5.72 1.11
CA LEU A 474 -5.97 -6.82 1.57
C LEU A 474 -4.54 -6.73 1.00
N ALA A 475 -4.40 -6.50 -0.31
CA ALA A 475 -3.09 -6.41 -0.96
C ALA A 475 -2.27 -5.23 -0.44
N VAL A 476 -2.87 -4.05 -0.29
CA VAL A 476 -2.19 -2.84 0.23
C VAL A 476 -1.72 -3.06 1.67
N ARG A 477 -2.57 -3.63 2.55
CA ARG A 477 -2.18 -3.91 3.94
C ARG A 477 -1.06 -4.96 4.02
N LEU A 478 -1.13 -6.01 3.22
CA LEU A 478 -0.07 -7.03 3.17
C LEU A 478 1.27 -6.47 2.67
N LEU A 479 1.24 -5.56 1.68
CA LEU A 479 2.43 -4.90 1.16
C LEU A 479 3.02 -3.92 2.18
N ARG A 480 2.18 -3.15 2.89
CA ARG A 480 2.62 -2.23 3.96
C ARG A 480 3.34 -2.97 5.08
N ALA A 481 2.85 -4.14 5.49
CA ALA A 481 3.52 -5.00 6.47
C ALA A 481 4.92 -5.48 6.02
N ARG A 482 5.25 -5.37 4.73
CA ARG A 482 6.57 -5.66 4.14
C ARG A 482 7.33 -4.40 3.73
N SER A 483 6.96 -3.23 4.28
CA SER A 483 7.56 -1.93 3.98
C SER A 483 7.43 -1.50 2.51
N VAL A 484 6.41 -1.99 1.80
CA VAL A 484 6.05 -1.54 0.45
C VAL A 484 4.82 -0.65 0.52
N GLY A 485 4.90 0.50 -0.15
CA GLY A 485 3.87 1.54 -0.15
C GLY A 485 4.15 2.64 0.87
N SER A 486 3.08 3.28 1.35
CA SER A 486 3.13 4.34 2.36
C SER A 486 1.95 4.23 3.32
N GLY A 487 2.14 4.67 4.57
CA GLY A 487 1.14 4.64 5.64
C GLY A 487 1.50 3.70 6.79
N PRO A 488 0.71 3.70 7.87
CA PRO A 488 0.93 2.85 9.03
C PRO A 488 0.67 1.38 8.70
N ASP A 489 1.27 0.49 9.49
CA ASP A 489 0.88 -0.92 9.50
C ASP A 489 -0.51 -1.06 10.14
N GLU A 490 -1.45 -1.60 9.38
CA GLU A 490 -2.85 -1.74 9.77
C GLU A 490 -3.19 -3.21 9.94
N GLU A 491 -3.90 -3.54 11.02
CA GLU A 491 -4.37 -4.90 11.24
C GLU A 491 -5.30 -5.34 10.11
N ILE A 492 -5.10 -6.56 9.59
CA ILE A 492 -5.98 -7.18 8.62
C ILE A 492 -7.05 -7.97 9.39
N PRO A 493 -8.34 -7.56 9.37
CA PRO A 493 -9.38 -8.27 10.11
C PRO A 493 -9.60 -9.67 9.54
N ASP A 494 -9.88 -10.65 10.39
CA ASP A 494 -10.16 -12.03 9.94
C ASP A 494 -11.42 -12.07 9.05
N ALA A 495 -12.41 -11.22 9.31
CA ALA A 495 -13.59 -11.07 8.46
C ALA A 495 -13.26 -10.68 7.00
N LEU A 496 -12.20 -9.87 6.78
CA LEU A 496 -11.75 -9.52 5.43
C LEU A 496 -11.18 -10.75 4.69
N LEU A 497 -10.36 -11.54 5.40
CA LEU A 497 -9.80 -12.79 4.87
C LEU A 497 -10.90 -13.82 4.55
N GLU A 498 -11.90 -13.94 5.44
CA GLU A 498 -13.07 -14.80 5.24
C GLU A 498 -13.88 -14.40 4.00
N ARG A 499 -14.15 -13.10 3.80
CA ARG A 499 -14.87 -12.61 2.61
C ARG A 499 -14.14 -12.90 1.29
N VAL A 500 -12.80 -12.85 1.30
CA VAL A 500 -11.98 -13.17 0.12
C VAL A 500 -11.78 -14.71 -0.01
N GLY A 501 -12.14 -15.49 1.01
CA GLY A 501 -12.00 -16.95 1.01
C GLY A 501 -10.55 -17.43 1.12
N LEU A 502 -9.68 -16.66 1.79
CA LEU A 502 -8.26 -16.95 1.96
C LEU A 502 -7.89 -17.10 3.43
N THR A 503 -6.90 -17.96 3.72
CA THR A 503 -6.27 -17.98 5.04
C THR A 503 -5.15 -16.93 5.10
N ARG A 504 -4.86 -16.44 6.31
CA ARG A 504 -3.75 -15.50 6.54
C ARG A 504 -2.41 -16.04 6.03
N GLU A 505 -2.14 -17.33 6.21
CA GLU A 505 -0.93 -18.00 5.70
C GLU A 505 -0.86 -17.93 4.17
N LYS A 506 -1.93 -18.34 3.47
CA LYS A 506 -1.97 -18.31 2.00
C LYS A 506 -1.78 -16.90 1.45
N ALA A 507 -2.38 -15.90 2.09
CA ALA A 507 -2.25 -14.51 1.68
C ALA A 507 -0.79 -14.01 1.84
N ASN A 508 -0.13 -14.36 2.94
CA ASN A 508 1.29 -14.07 3.17
C ASN A 508 2.22 -14.82 2.21
N ASP A 509 1.90 -16.08 1.88
CA ASP A 509 2.66 -16.87 0.92
C ASP A 509 2.61 -16.24 -0.48
N VAL A 510 1.45 -15.75 -0.90
CA VAL A 510 1.30 -15.03 -2.17
C VAL A 510 2.23 -13.81 -2.21
N VAL A 511 2.20 -12.98 -1.17
CA VAL A 511 3.02 -11.76 -1.12
C VAL A 511 4.50 -12.11 -1.12
N SER A 512 4.90 -13.14 -0.37
CA SER A 512 6.30 -13.58 -0.32
C SER A 512 6.80 -14.03 -1.69
N LYS A 513 6.00 -14.79 -2.45
CA LYS A 513 6.34 -15.19 -3.83
C LYS A 513 6.44 -14.00 -4.79
N VAL A 514 5.58 -13.00 -4.64
CA VAL A 514 5.66 -11.77 -5.47
C VAL A 514 6.93 -10.99 -5.16
N LEU A 515 7.29 -10.86 -3.88
CA LEU A 515 8.51 -10.19 -3.45
C LEU A 515 9.80 -10.98 -3.77
N GLU A 516 9.73 -12.31 -3.92
CA GLU A 516 10.87 -13.07 -4.48
C GLU A 516 11.20 -12.64 -5.91
N ALA A 517 10.22 -12.15 -6.67
CA ALA A 517 10.38 -11.62 -8.02
C ALA A 517 10.58 -10.08 -8.06
N GLU A 518 10.93 -9.45 -6.93
CA GLU A 518 10.98 -8.00 -6.78
C GLU A 518 11.82 -7.29 -7.86
N VAL A 519 13.03 -7.82 -8.14
CA VAL A 519 13.95 -7.24 -9.11
C VAL A 519 13.31 -7.13 -10.49
N LEU A 520 12.65 -8.22 -10.93
CA LEU A 520 11.99 -8.29 -12.23
C LEU A 520 10.76 -7.37 -12.29
N LEU A 521 10.03 -7.23 -11.18
CA LEU A 521 8.91 -6.29 -11.09
C LEU A 521 9.37 -4.83 -11.11
N ARG A 522 10.54 -4.50 -10.53
CA ARG A 522 11.14 -3.16 -10.65
C ARG A 522 11.52 -2.85 -12.10
N GLU A 523 12.05 -3.82 -12.82
CA GLU A 523 12.35 -3.71 -14.26
C GLU A 523 11.08 -3.53 -15.10
N LEU A 524 9.96 -4.15 -14.70
CA LEU A 524 8.67 -3.89 -15.35
C LEU A 524 8.18 -2.47 -15.06
N ALA A 525 8.25 -2.03 -13.80
CA ALA A 525 7.81 -0.69 -13.39
C ALA A 525 8.63 0.44 -14.02
N SER A 526 9.92 0.24 -14.28
CA SER A 526 10.76 1.24 -14.96
C SER A 526 10.28 1.54 -16.38
N GLN A 527 9.59 0.60 -17.04
CA GLN A 527 9.04 0.78 -18.39
C GLN A 527 7.87 1.78 -18.42
N PHE A 528 7.23 2.07 -17.29
CA PHE A 528 6.20 3.09 -17.17
C PHE A 528 6.76 4.52 -17.02
N HIS A 529 8.08 4.69 -16.98
CA HIS A 529 8.75 6.00 -16.87
C HIS A 529 9.19 6.57 -18.23
N GLY A 530 8.76 5.96 -19.34
CA GLY A 530 9.16 6.26 -20.72
C GLY A 530 8.49 7.47 -21.34
#